data_AF-A0A5C6PQU6-F1
#
_entry.id   AF-A0A5C6PQU6-F1
#
_cell.length_a   1.000
_cell.length_b   1.000
_cell.length_c   1.000
_cell.angle_alpha   90.00
_cell.angle_beta   90.00
_cell.angle_gamma   90.00
#
_symmetry.space_group_name_H-M   'P 1'
#
loop_
_entity.id
_entity.type
_entity.pdbx_description
1 polymer ?
#
loop_
_entity_poly.entity_id
_entity_poly.type
_entity_poly.pdbx_seq_one_letter_code
_entity_poly.pdbx_strand_id
1 'polypeptide(L)'
;MGEGVEGEDEIQFLRTDDEVVLQCSATIHNDQQKICLAAEGFGNRLCFLESISNSKNVPPDLSICAFVLEQSLSVRALQEILASREEKVEGYLCCLSTSRSSTDKLAFDVGLQDNSTGEACWWTIHPASKQRSEGEKVRVGDDLILVSISSERYLHLSYGIGSFHVDAAFQQTFWSVVPICTRSEVAQGFLIGGDVLRLLYGHMDECLTVPSGQYGEEHRR
;
A
#
# COMPACT_ATOMS: atom_id res chain seq x y z
N MET A 1 -36.62 4.29 -31.59
CA MET A 1 -36.72 4.11 -30.13
C MET A 1 -35.94 2.86 -29.80
N GLY A 2 -34.77 3.04 -29.21
CA GLY A 2 -33.84 1.99 -28.79
C GLY A 2 -32.89 2.70 -27.83
N GLU A 3 -33.08 2.45 -26.56
CA GLU A 3 -32.68 3.26 -25.43
C GLU A 3 -31.16 3.38 -25.34
N GLY A 4 -30.70 4.61 -25.16
CA GLY A 4 -29.35 4.86 -24.66
C GLY A 4 -29.32 4.44 -23.21
N VAL A 5 -28.60 3.35 -22.91
CA VAL A 5 -28.14 3.10 -21.55
C VAL A 5 -26.98 4.06 -21.34
N GLU A 6 -27.29 5.28 -20.88
CA GLU A 6 -26.30 6.11 -20.21
C GLU A 6 -25.75 5.26 -19.06
N GLY A 7 -24.47 4.88 -19.14
CA GLY A 7 -23.79 4.21 -18.07
C GLY A 7 -23.76 5.14 -16.87
N GLU A 8 -24.63 4.89 -15.90
CA GLU A 8 -24.40 5.37 -14.55
C GLU A 8 -23.07 4.74 -14.11
N ASP A 9 -22.01 5.54 -14.00
CA ASP A 9 -20.75 5.09 -13.38
C ASP A 9 -21.10 4.55 -11.99
N GLU A 10 -21.16 3.22 -11.84
CA GLU A 10 -21.44 2.60 -10.55
C GLU A 10 -20.34 3.03 -9.56
N ILE A 11 -20.73 3.85 -8.60
CA ILE A 11 -19.81 4.37 -7.59
C ILE A 11 -19.32 3.21 -6.73
N GLN A 12 -18.01 2.94 -6.80
CA GLN A 12 -17.35 1.92 -5.98
C GLN A 12 -16.82 2.51 -4.67
N PHE A 13 -16.94 1.73 -3.59
CA PHE A 13 -16.48 2.08 -2.25
C PHE A 13 -15.48 1.06 -1.75
N LEU A 14 -14.47 1.52 -1.02
CA LEU A 14 -13.51 0.65 -0.35
C LEU A 14 -14.17 -0.08 0.83
N ARG A 15 -13.78 -1.33 1.05
CA ARG A 15 -14.26 -2.19 2.13
C ARG A 15 -13.09 -2.79 2.89
N THR A 16 -13.37 -3.27 4.09
CA THR A 16 -12.40 -4.11 4.80
C THR A 16 -12.12 -5.39 4.00
N ASP A 17 -10.94 -5.95 4.18
CA ASP A 17 -10.36 -7.08 3.45
C ASP A 17 -10.00 -6.81 1.97
N ASP A 18 -10.28 -5.61 1.44
CA ASP A 18 -9.82 -5.22 0.11
C ASP A 18 -8.29 -5.09 0.10
N GLU A 19 -7.68 -5.57 -0.98
CA GLU A 19 -6.27 -5.37 -1.27
C GLU A 19 -6.11 -4.09 -2.09
N VAL A 20 -5.26 -3.18 -1.62
CA VAL A 20 -5.11 -1.82 -2.16
C VAL A 20 -3.65 -1.44 -2.29
N VAL A 21 -3.36 -0.48 -3.17
CA VAL A 21 -2.09 0.26 -3.17
C VAL A 21 -2.32 1.71 -2.76
N LEU A 22 -1.38 2.27 -2.02
CA LEU A 22 -1.35 3.70 -1.68
C LEU A 22 -0.47 4.43 -2.70
N GLN A 23 -1.09 5.26 -3.53
CA GLN A 23 -0.42 6.03 -4.57
C GLN A 23 -0.36 7.50 -4.23
N CYS A 24 0.75 8.16 -4.51
CA CYS A 24 0.83 9.61 -4.51
C CYS A 24 1.48 10.11 -5.80
N SER A 25 1.36 11.41 -6.04
CA SER A 25 2.02 12.08 -7.16
C SER A 25 3.01 13.13 -6.66
N ALA A 26 4.18 13.19 -7.29
CA ALA A 26 5.12 14.29 -7.11
C ALA A 26 5.72 14.73 -8.43
N THR A 27 6.04 16.03 -8.51
CA THR A 27 6.61 16.62 -9.72
C THR A 27 8.14 16.71 -9.56
N ILE A 28 8.89 16.02 -10.42
CA ILE A 28 10.34 16.20 -10.55
C ILE A 28 10.62 16.73 -11.96
N HIS A 29 11.42 17.79 -12.07
CA HIS A 29 11.88 18.32 -13.37
C HIS A 29 10.73 18.59 -14.38
N ASN A 30 9.57 19.03 -13.89
CA ASN A 30 8.32 19.26 -14.64
C ASN A 30 7.58 18.01 -15.13
N ASP A 31 8.04 16.80 -14.76
CA ASP A 31 7.33 15.55 -15.00
C ASP A 31 6.63 15.09 -13.73
N GLN A 32 5.33 14.83 -13.83
CA GLN A 32 4.54 14.26 -12.75
C GLN A 32 4.84 12.75 -12.65
N GLN A 33 5.41 12.35 -11.52
CA GLN A 33 5.66 10.95 -11.19
C GLN A 33 4.56 10.44 -10.27
N LYS A 34 3.94 9.33 -10.66
CA LYS A 34 3.14 8.47 -9.81
C LYS A 34 4.03 7.44 -9.12
N ILE A 35 3.82 7.31 -7.81
CA ILE A 35 4.64 6.53 -6.91
C ILE A 35 3.73 5.75 -5.97
N CYS A 36 4.05 4.49 -5.69
CA CYS A 36 3.39 3.66 -4.68
C CYS A 36 4.21 3.62 -3.39
N LEU A 37 3.53 3.59 -2.24
CA LEU A 37 4.13 3.13 -1.00
C LEU A 37 4.47 1.64 -1.13
N ALA A 38 5.67 1.26 -0.70
CA ALA A 38 6.14 -0.11 -0.71
C ALA A 38 6.80 -0.46 0.62
N ALA A 39 6.78 -1.75 0.99
CA ALA A 39 7.51 -2.26 2.12
C ALA A 39 7.90 -3.74 1.91
N GLU A 40 9.08 -4.11 2.37
CA GLU A 40 9.50 -5.52 2.41
C GLU A 40 9.08 -6.14 3.74
N GLY A 41 8.37 -7.27 3.68
CA GLY A 41 7.94 -8.00 4.88
C GLY A 41 9.09 -8.63 5.68
N PHE A 42 10.25 -8.84 5.06
CA PHE A 42 11.42 -9.45 5.68
C PHE A 42 12.68 -8.60 5.46
N GLY A 43 13.57 -8.55 6.45
CA GLY A 43 14.78 -7.73 6.37
C GLY A 43 14.49 -6.26 6.69
N ASN A 44 14.57 -5.38 5.68
CA ASN A 44 14.40 -3.96 5.88
C ASN A 44 12.91 -3.59 5.98
N ARG A 45 12.42 -3.47 7.21
CA ARG A 45 11.01 -3.16 7.49
C ARG A 45 10.63 -1.70 7.29
N LEU A 46 11.52 -0.86 6.77
CA LEU A 46 11.21 0.55 6.53
C LEU A 46 10.51 0.68 5.19
N CYS A 47 9.47 1.50 5.16
CA CYS A 47 8.78 1.78 3.92
C CYS A 47 9.66 2.58 2.97
N PHE A 48 9.43 2.35 1.69
CA PHE A 48 10.07 3.05 0.59
C PHE A 48 9.04 3.29 -0.51
N LEU A 49 9.50 3.74 -1.66
CA LEU A 49 8.68 4.26 -2.72
C LEU A 49 9.03 3.59 -4.04
N GLU A 50 8.02 2.98 -4.66
CA GLU A 50 8.15 2.30 -5.94
C GLU A 50 7.56 3.18 -7.05
N SER A 51 8.34 3.48 -8.09
CA SER A 51 7.87 4.31 -9.19
C SER A 51 7.01 3.50 -10.16
N ILE A 52 5.76 3.92 -10.35
CA ILE A 52 4.85 3.29 -11.32
C ILE A 52 4.73 4.08 -12.63
N SER A 53 5.49 5.16 -12.76
CA SER A 53 5.39 6.11 -13.89
C SER A 53 5.97 5.55 -15.19
N ASN A 54 6.98 4.69 -15.11
CA ASN A 54 7.70 4.14 -16.26
C ASN A 54 7.29 2.69 -16.58
N SER A 55 6.04 2.31 -16.27
CA SER A 55 5.52 0.94 -16.37
C SER A 55 5.63 0.32 -17.78
N LYS A 56 5.74 1.15 -18.83
CA LYS A 56 5.95 0.67 -20.22
C LYS A 56 7.34 0.08 -20.45
N ASN A 57 8.36 0.58 -19.74
CA ASN A 57 9.75 0.17 -19.93
C ASN A 57 10.24 -0.72 -18.80
N VAL A 58 9.78 -0.47 -17.57
CA VAL A 58 10.12 -1.25 -16.38
C VAL A 58 8.81 -1.52 -15.63
N PRO A 59 8.33 -2.77 -15.57
CA PRO A 59 7.13 -3.10 -14.82
C PRO A 59 7.37 -2.87 -13.33
N PRO A 60 6.48 -2.16 -12.61
CA PRO A 60 6.63 -1.95 -11.17
C PRO A 60 6.39 -3.24 -10.39
N ASP A 61 7.08 -3.40 -9.27
CA ASP A 61 6.79 -4.50 -8.34
C ASP A 61 5.60 -4.15 -7.44
N LEU A 62 4.40 -4.53 -7.86
CA LEU A 62 3.18 -4.28 -7.09
C LEU A 62 3.03 -5.22 -5.89
N SER A 63 3.77 -6.34 -5.83
CA SER A 63 3.62 -7.33 -4.76
C SER A 63 4.06 -6.77 -3.40
N ILE A 64 5.08 -5.90 -3.40
CA ILE A 64 5.58 -5.17 -2.23
C ILE A 64 4.81 -3.87 -1.95
N CYS A 65 3.92 -3.47 -2.86
CA CYS A 65 3.10 -2.26 -2.73
C CYS A 65 1.68 -2.54 -2.24
N ALA A 66 1.30 -3.82 -2.15
CA ALA A 66 -0.04 -4.24 -1.81
C ALA A 66 -0.25 -4.26 -0.28
N PHE A 67 -1.33 -3.63 0.16
CA PHE A 67 -1.77 -3.58 1.55
C PHE A 67 -3.19 -4.08 1.67
N VAL A 68 -3.55 -4.70 2.79
CA VAL A 68 -4.92 -5.15 3.07
C VAL A 68 -5.56 -4.20 4.07
N LEU A 69 -6.80 -3.77 3.78
CA LEU A 69 -7.60 -2.98 4.71
C LEU A 69 -8.19 -3.89 5.81
N GLU A 70 -7.39 -4.29 6.79
CA GLU A 70 -7.81 -5.29 7.77
C GLU A 70 -8.94 -4.81 8.69
N GLN A 71 -8.83 -3.60 9.25
CA GLN A 71 -9.81 -3.06 10.18
C GLN A 71 -10.09 -1.59 9.87
N SER A 72 -11.36 -1.20 10.04
CA SER A 72 -11.81 0.18 9.96
C SER A 72 -12.74 0.48 11.13
N LEU A 73 -12.31 1.39 12.00
CA LEU A 73 -12.99 1.71 13.26
C LEU A 73 -13.11 3.23 13.41
N SER A 74 -14.13 3.65 14.16
CA SER A 74 -14.13 5.01 14.70
C SER A 74 -13.07 5.14 15.80
N VAL A 75 -12.54 6.35 16.02
CA VAL A 75 -11.55 6.62 17.07
C VAL A 75 -12.04 6.16 18.45
N ARG A 76 -13.34 6.32 18.74
CA ARG A 76 -13.95 5.88 20.01
C ARG A 76 -13.92 4.36 20.17
N ALA A 77 -14.33 3.64 19.13
CA ALA A 77 -14.30 2.17 19.14
C ALA A 77 -12.86 1.65 19.24
N LEU A 78 -11.91 2.33 18.60
CA LEU A 78 -10.49 1.97 18.68
C LEU A 78 -9.96 2.07 20.12
N GLN A 79 -10.29 3.16 20.83
CA GLN A 79 -9.88 3.34 22.23
C GLN A 79 -10.38 2.21 23.14
N GLU A 80 -11.56 1.65 22.85
CA GLU A 80 -12.10 0.49 23.58
C GLU A 80 -11.37 -0.80 23.21
N ILE A 81 -11.03 -1.00 21.93
CA ILE A 81 -10.41 -2.24 21.44
C ILE A 81 -8.93 -2.34 21.83
N LEU A 82 -8.18 -1.23 21.81
CA LEU A 82 -6.77 -1.21 22.23
C LEU A 82 -6.57 -1.64 23.69
N ALA A 83 -7.62 -1.55 24.52
CA ALA A 83 -7.60 -2.03 25.89
C ALA A 83 -7.80 -3.56 26.02
N SER A 84 -8.12 -4.29 24.94
CA SER A 84 -8.70 -5.65 25.02
C SER A 84 -8.14 -6.71 24.07
N ARG A 85 -7.21 -6.41 23.15
CA ARG A 85 -6.72 -7.38 22.15
C ARG A 85 -5.21 -7.43 21.99
N GLU A 86 -4.69 -8.65 21.88
CA GLU A 86 -3.36 -8.98 21.38
C GLU A 86 -3.53 -10.04 20.28
N GLU A 87 -3.61 -9.63 19.02
CA GLU A 87 -3.54 -10.54 17.88
C GLU A 87 -2.26 -10.27 17.10
N LYS A 88 -1.46 -11.32 16.91
CA LYS A 88 -0.19 -11.25 16.19
C LYS A 88 -0.44 -11.55 14.71
N VAL A 89 -0.49 -10.50 13.91
CA VAL A 89 -0.44 -10.58 12.44
C VAL A 89 0.92 -10.05 11.99
N GLU A 90 1.46 -10.61 10.91
CA GLU A 90 2.76 -10.21 10.37
C GLU A 90 2.63 -8.90 9.60
N GLY A 91 3.38 -7.87 10.02
CA GLY A 91 3.59 -6.62 9.28
C GLY A 91 2.42 -5.65 9.13
N TYR A 92 2.11 -4.84 10.16
CA TYR A 92 1.27 -3.65 10.05
C TYR A 92 2.07 -2.41 9.66
N LEU A 93 1.48 -1.53 8.84
CA LEU A 93 2.03 -0.21 8.54
C LEU A 93 1.99 0.69 9.79
N CYS A 94 3.16 1.00 10.33
CA CYS A 94 3.31 1.74 11.58
C CYS A 94 4.11 3.04 11.42
N CYS A 95 3.72 4.05 12.19
CA CYS A 95 4.62 5.15 12.52
C CYS A 95 5.63 4.65 13.57
N LEU A 96 6.91 4.65 13.22
CA LEU A 96 7.98 4.17 14.09
C LEU A 96 8.44 5.27 15.06
N SER A 97 9.08 4.88 16.16
CA SER A 97 9.70 5.84 17.09
C SER A 97 11.08 6.34 16.63
N THR A 98 11.64 5.73 15.57
CA THR A 98 12.91 6.15 15.00
C THR A 98 12.72 7.33 14.05
N SER A 99 13.77 8.14 13.92
CA SER A 99 13.82 9.24 12.97
C SER A 99 15.18 9.21 12.29
N ARG A 100 15.19 8.98 10.98
CA ARG A 100 16.44 8.97 10.18
C ARG A 100 16.46 10.06 9.12
N SER A 101 15.40 10.86 9.01
CA SER A 101 15.36 11.98 8.07
C SER A 101 16.40 13.03 8.46
N SER A 102 17.34 13.30 7.54
CA SER A 102 18.34 14.35 7.71
C SER A 102 17.78 15.74 7.42
N THR A 103 16.69 15.81 6.65
CA THR A 103 16.05 17.05 6.20
C THR A 103 14.96 17.52 7.15
N ASP A 104 14.24 16.59 7.78
CA ASP A 104 13.25 16.89 8.80
C ASP A 104 13.53 16.08 10.08
N LYS A 105 14.17 16.72 11.05
CA LYS A 105 14.50 16.09 12.35
C LYS A 105 13.29 15.81 13.21
N LEU A 106 12.15 16.41 12.89
CA LEU A 106 10.92 16.12 13.59
C LEU A 106 10.28 14.87 13.01
N ALA A 107 10.43 14.59 11.71
CA ALA A 107 9.78 13.48 11.04
C ALA A 107 10.13 12.11 11.64
N PHE A 108 9.15 11.20 11.68
CA PHE A 108 9.33 9.83 12.13
C PHE A 108 9.40 8.87 10.94
N ASP A 109 10.15 7.79 11.07
CA ASP A 109 10.20 6.75 10.07
C ASP A 109 8.84 6.02 9.98
N VAL A 110 8.50 5.54 8.79
CA VAL A 110 7.31 4.70 8.55
C VAL A 110 7.79 3.31 8.12
N GLY A 111 7.16 2.25 8.63
CA GLY A 111 7.60 0.87 8.36
C GLY A 111 6.65 -0.19 8.91
N LEU A 112 7.03 -1.45 8.73
CA LEU A 112 6.25 -2.61 9.17
C LEU A 112 6.64 -3.06 10.59
N GLN A 113 5.65 -3.36 11.44
CA GLN A 113 5.85 -4.06 12.70
C GLN A 113 4.88 -5.25 12.85
N ASP A 114 5.30 -6.33 13.52
CA ASP A 114 4.48 -7.54 13.72
C ASP A 114 3.54 -7.45 14.93
N ASN A 115 3.41 -6.25 15.51
CA ASN A 115 2.51 -5.99 16.63
C ASN A 115 1.37 -5.06 16.18
N SER A 116 0.14 -5.55 16.32
CA SER A 116 -1.06 -4.71 16.26
C SER A 116 -1.29 -3.92 17.56
N THR A 117 -0.42 -4.11 18.56
CA THR A 117 -0.64 -3.60 19.91
C THR A 117 -0.30 -2.12 20.00
N GLY A 118 -1.33 -1.29 20.04
CA GLY A 118 -1.22 0.14 20.32
C GLY A 118 -1.57 1.02 19.13
N GLU A 119 -1.40 2.33 19.31
CA GLU A 119 -1.84 3.35 18.36
C GLU A 119 -0.92 3.51 17.14
N ALA A 120 0.27 2.90 17.15
CA ALA A 120 1.31 3.12 16.15
C ALA A 120 0.96 2.60 14.75
N CYS A 121 0.14 1.54 14.66
CA CYS A 121 -0.34 0.96 13.41
C CYS A 121 -1.64 1.59 12.89
N TRP A 122 -2.20 2.56 13.62
CA TRP A 122 -3.48 3.17 13.26
C TRP A 122 -3.28 4.52 12.58
N TRP A 123 -4.00 4.68 11.48
CA TRP A 123 -4.00 5.89 10.66
C TRP A 123 -5.44 6.37 10.47
N THR A 124 -5.73 7.61 10.82
CA THR A 124 -7.03 8.23 10.53
C THR A 124 -7.05 8.76 9.10
N ILE A 125 -8.18 8.54 8.43
CA ILE A 125 -8.42 9.04 7.07
C ILE A 125 -9.15 10.37 7.17
N HIS A 126 -8.60 11.39 6.51
CA HIS A 126 -9.22 12.70 6.35
C HIS A 126 -9.45 12.98 4.85
N PRO A 127 -10.58 13.61 4.49
CA PRO A 127 -10.84 13.97 3.10
C PRO A 127 -9.84 15.04 2.64
N ALA A 128 -9.22 14.85 1.47
CA ALA A 128 -8.32 15.84 0.89
C ALA A 128 -9.06 17.09 0.37
N SER A 129 -10.36 16.99 0.10
CA SER A 129 -11.17 18.07 -0.49
C SER A 129 -12.44 18.34 0.30
N LYS A 130 -13.01 19.54 0.11
CA LYS A 130 -14.30 19.95 0.71
C LYS A 130 -15.52 19.27 0.09
N GLN A 131 -15.34 18.40 -0.90
CA GLN A 131 -16.45 17.65 -1.53
C GLN A 131 -16.82 16.38 -0.75
N ARG A 132 -16.04 16.05 0.29
CA ARG A 132 -16.27 14.91 1.18
C ARG A 132 -16.29 15.40 2.60
N SER A 133 -17.09 14.74 3.43
CA SER A 133 -17.21 14.99 4.86
C SER A 133 -16.84 13.75 5.66
N GLU A 134 -16.41 13.95 6.91
CA GLU A 134 -16.22 12.85 7.86
C GLU A 134 -17.52 12.06 8.04
N GLY A 135 -17.43 10.73 8.06
CA GLY A 135 -18.57 9.81 8.13
C GLY A 135 -19.14 9.39 6.78
N GLU A 136 -18.74 10.02 5.67
CA GLU A 136 -19.03 9.50 4.32
C GLU A 136 -18.18 8.26 4.01
N LYS A 137 -18.73 7.35 3.19
CA LYS A 137 -17.97 6.20 2.68
C LYS A 137 -16.90 6.68 1.71
N VAL A 138 -15.68 6.17 1.86
CA VAL A 138 -14.56 6.46 0.97
C VAL A 138 -14.79 5.79 -0.39
N ARG A 139 -14.73 6.56 -1.47
CA ARG A 139 -14.90 6.06 -2.83
C ARG A 139 -13.55 5.71 -3.44
N VAL A 140 -13.57 4.75 -4.36
CA VAL A 140 -12.39 4.46 -5.19
C VAL A 140 -12.03 5.71 -5.99
N GLY A 141 -10.75 6.09 -5.97
CA GLY A 141 -10.25 7.30 -6.64
C GLY A 141 -10.33 8.57 -5.80
N ASP A 142 -10.86 8.52 -4.56
CA ASP A 142 -10.74 9.65 -3.64
C ASP A 142 -9.27 9.86 -3.22
N ASP A 143 -8.84 11.12 -3.21
CA ASP A 143 -7.59 11.51 -2.57
C ASP A 143 -7.81 11.64 -1.06
N LEU A 144 -6.92 11.02 -0.29
CA LEU A 144 -6.97 10.92 1.16
C LEU A 144 -5.75 11.59 1.79
N ILE A 145 -5.94 12.02 3.03
CA ILE A 145 -4.87 12.38 3.94
C ILE A 145 -4.86 11.35 5.06
N LEU A 146 -3.72 10.72 5.30
CA LEU A 146 -3.52 9.73 6.36
C LEU A 146 -2.76 10.38 7.51
N VAL A 147 -3.30 10.28 8.73
CA VAL A 147 -2.69 10.83 9.96
C VAL A 147 -2.42 9.71 10.94
N SER A 148 -1.18 9.56 11.38
CA SER A 148 -0.80 8.61 12.43
C SER A 148 -1.45 9.01 13.75
N ILE A 149 -2.10 8.05 14.43
CA ILE A 149 -2.67 8.30 15.76
C ILE A 149 -1.57 8.50 16.80
N SER A 150 -0.49 7.70 16.75
CA SER A 150 0.55 7.75 17.77
C SER A 150 1.41 9.02 17.76
N SER A 151 1.46 9.73 16.63
CA SER A 151 2.37 10.86 16.43
C SER A 151 1.70 12.13 15.93
N GLU A 152 0.39 12.08 15.63
CA GLU A 152 -0.42 13.18 15.10
C GLU A 152 0.19 13.84 13.85
N ARG A 153 0.82 13.02 13.01
CA ARG A 153 1.54 13.45 11.81
C ARG A 153 1.02 12.77 10.57
N TYR A 154 1.15 13.46 9.44
CA TYR A 154 0.70 13.00 8.15
C TYR A 154 1.68 12.00 7.57
N LEU A 155 1.17 10.97 6.90
CA LEU A 155 1.97 10.15 6.01
C LEU A 155 2.44 11.03 4.85
N HIS A 156 3.73 11.31 4.79
CA HIS A 156 4.29 12.34 3.94
C HIS A 156 5.30 11.76 2.95
N LEU A 157 5.19 12.25 1.71
CA LEU A 157 6.20 12.08 0.68
C LEU A 157 7.24 13.20 0.81
N SER A 158 8.38 12.86 1.41
CA SER A 158 9.49 13.77 1.60
C SER A 158 10.49 13.68 0.44
N TYR A 159 11.01 14.84 0.03
CA TYR A 159 12.13 14.93 -0.92
C TYR A 159 13.41 15.28 -0.16
N GLY A 160 14.30 14.29 -0.03
CA GLY A 160 15.56 14.39 0.68
C GLY A 160 16.73 14.75 -0.23
N ILE A 161 17.92 14.26 0.10
CA ILE A 161 19.18 14.49 -0.63
C ILE A 161 19.15 13.74 -1.98
N GLY A 162 18.34 14.21 -2.93
CA GLY A 162 18.27 13.70 -4.30
C GLY A 162 17.35 12.50 -4.51
N SER A 163 16.58 12.09 -3.51
CA SER A 163 15.60 11.00 -3.64
C SER A 163 14.34 11.26 -2.81
N PHE A 164 13.24 10.67 -3.25
CA PHE A 164 12.03 10.59 -2.42
C PHE A 164 12.17 9.52 -1.35
N HIS A 165 11.56 9.80 -0.21
CA HIS A 165 11.34 8.83 0.86
C HIS A 165 9.96 9.10 1.49
N VAL A 166 9.50 8.16 2.29
CA VAL A 166 8.27 8.29 3.06
C VAL A 166 8.59 8.42 4.54
N ASP A 167 7.92 9.36 5.19
CA ASP A 167 8.02 9.59 6.62
C ASP A 167 6.66 10.05 7.19
N ALA A 168 6.60 10.22 8.51
CA ALA A 168 5.47 10.85 9.19
C ALA A 168 5.87 12.28 9.61
N ALA A 169 5.34 13.29 8.93
CA ALA A 169 5.71 14.70 9.06
C ALA A 169 4.49 15.62 9.23
N PHE A 170 4.70 16.93 9.44
CA PHE A 170 3.61 17.90 9.58
C PHE A 170 3.06 18.40 8.23
N GLN A 171 3.71 18.03 7.14
CA GLN A 171 3.34 18.36 5.78
C GLN A 171 2.40 17.30 5.23
N GLN A 172 1.30 17.72 4.62
CA GLN A 172 0.32 16.81 4.05
C GLN A 172 0.79 16.31 2.68
N THR A 173 0.52 15.04 2.41
CA THR A 173 0.58 14.44 1.07
C THR A 173 -0.78 13.83 0.75
N PHE A 174 -1.23 14.00 -0.48
CA PHE A 174 -2.44 13.38 -0.99
C PHE A 174 -2.13 11.97 -1.48
N TRP A 175 -2.85 11.00 -0.92
CA TRP A 175 -2.74 9.60 -1.25
C TRP A 175 -4.03 9.10 -1.87
N SER A 176 -3.95 8.58 -3.09
CA SER A 176 -5.03 7.86 -3.73
C SER A 176 -4.96 6.38 -3.35
N VAL A 177 -6.07 5.81 -2.92
CA VAL A 177 -6.18 4.38 -2.62
C VAL A 177 -6.75 3.69 -3.84
N VAL A 178 -5.94 2.84 -4.46
CA VAL A 178 -6.33 2.12 -5.67
C VAL A 178 -6.54 0.64 -5.33
N PRO A 179 -7.75 0.10 -5.48
CA PRO A 179 -8.01 -1.31 -5.23
C PRO A 179 -7.30 -2.19 -6.28
N ILE A 180 -6.67 -3.26 -5.83
CA ILE A 180 -6.08 -4.32 -6.65
C ILE A 180 -7.11 -5.42 -6.84
N CYS A 181 -7.64 -5.95 -5.74
CA CYS A 181 -8.67 -6.98 -5.74
C CYS A 181 -9.61 -6.82 -4.55
N THR A 182 -10.88 -7.13 -4.76
CA THR A 182 -11.88 -7.23 -3.70
C THR A 182 -11.94 -8.67 -3.22
N ARG A 183 -11.52 -8.93 -1.98
CA ARG A 183 -11.48 -10.31 -1.45
C ARG A 183 -12.86 -10.87 -1.11
N SER A 184 -13.88 -10.02 -1.15
CA SER A 184 -15.29 -10.38 -0.90
C SER A 184 -15.87 -11.36 -1.94
N GLU A 185 -15.26 -11.57 -3.11
CA GLU A 185 -15.84 -12.34 -4.21
C GLU A 185 -14.88 -13.32 -4.91
N VAL A 186 -13.81 -13.76 -4.23
CA VAL A 186 -12.88 -14.73 -4.85
C VAL A 186 -13.59 -16.07 -5.00
N ALA A 187 -14.05 -16.36 -6.21
CA ALA A 187 -14.61 -17.66 -6.55
C ALA A 187 -13.53 -18.74 -6.37
N GLN A 188 -13.78 -19.71 -5.49
CA GLN A 188 -12.83 -20.77 -5.20
C GLN A 188 -12.46 -21.52 -6.49
N GLY A 189 -11.15 -21.61 -6.78
CA GLY A 189 -10.62 -22.30 -7.96
C GLY A 189 -10.42 -21.42 -9.20
N PHE A 190 -10.66 -20.12 -9.10
CA PHE A 190 -10.29 -19.15 -10.15
C PHE A 190 -8.94 -18.51 -9.86
N LEU A 191 -8.17 -18.24 -10.92
CA LEU A 191 -6.89 -17.54 -10.82
C LEU A 191 -7.11 -16.03 -10.81
N ILE A 192 -6.37 -15.32 -9.96
CA ILE A 192 -6.32 -13.86 -9.95
C ILE A 192 -4.95 -13.37 -10.43
N GLY A 193 -4.89 -12.12 -10.90
CA GLY A 193 -3.63 -11.49 -11.25
C GLY A 193 -2.73 -11.38 -10.02
N GLY A 194 -1.45 -11.77 -10.15
CA GLY A 194 -0.50 -11.81 -9.05
C GLY A 194 -0.28 -13.20 -8.45
N ASP A 195 -1.15 -14.18 -8.74
CA ASP A 195 -0.97 -15.55 -8.27
C ASP A 195 0.31 -16.19 -8.83
N VAL A 196 1.03 -16.90 -7.95
CA VAL A 196 2.18 -17.71 -8.34
C VAL A 196 1.70 -19.13 -8.63
N LEU A 197 1.83 -19.55 -9.89
CA LEU A 197 1.38 -20.87 -10.35
C LEU A 197 2.51 -21.70 -10.96
N ARG A 198 2.31 -23.02 -11.00
CA ARG A 198 3.16 -23.94 -11.76
C ARG A 198 2.46 -24.30 -13.07
N LEU A 199 3.18 -24.19 -14.18
CA LEU A 199 2.68 -24.61 -15.49
C LEU A 199 3.00 -26.09 -15.71
N LEU A 200 1.97 -26.92 -15.78
CA LEU A 200 2.05 -28.37 -15.98
C LEU A 200 1.73 -28.74 -17.43
N TYR A 201 2.42 -29.74 -17.99
CA TYR A 201 2.15 -30.23 -19.34
C TYR A 201 1.32 -31.53 -19.33
N GLY A 202 0.04 -31.41 -19.67
CA GLY A 202 -0.86 -32.57 -19.80
C GLY A 202 -1.07 -33.33 -18.49
N HIS A 203 -1.14 -34.66 -18.58
CA HIS A 203 -1.26 -35.56 -17.42
C HIS A 203 0.09 -36.03 -16.87
N MET A 204 1.18 -35.49 -17.41
CA MET A 204 2.52 -35.82 -16.96
C MET A 204 2.87 -34.90 -15.79
N ASP A 205 3.57 -35.42 -14.78
CA ASP A 205 4.07 -34.64 -13.63
C ASP A 205 5.31 -33.80 -14.02
N GLU A 206 5.23 -33.17 -15.19
CA GLU A 206 6.27 -32.32 -15.77
C GLU A 206 5.83 -30.86 -15.66
N CYS A 207 6.75 -29.98 -15.23
CA CYS A 207 6.48 -28.57 -15.04
C CYS A 207 7.54 -27.68 -15.69
N LEU A 208 7.17 -26.45 -16.05
CA LEU A 208 8.11 -25.45 -16.55
C LEU A 208 9.09 -25.03 -15.45
N THR A 209 10.39 -25.21 -15.70
CA THR A 209 11.48 -24.85 -14.77
C THR A 209 12.61 -24.14 -15.49
N VAL A 210 13.39 -23.34 -14.76
CA VAL A 210 14.67 -22.77 -15.22
C VAL A 210 15.85 -23.66 -14.79
N PRO A 211 16.99 -23.65 -15.51
CA PRO A 211 18.17 -24.42 -15.11
C PRO A 211 18.66 -24.06 -13.70
N SER A 212 19.14 -25.05 -12.95
CA SER A 212 19.75 -24.81 -11.64
C SER A 212 21.00 -23.93 -11.76
N GLY A 213 21.18 -22.97 -10.84
CA GLY A 213 22.28 -21.98 -10.87
C GLY A 213 23.70 -22.51 -10.74
N GLN A 214 23.93 -23.83 -10.76
CA GLN A 214 25.24 -24.47 -10.62
C GLN A 214 26.16 -24.27 -11.84
N TYR A 215 25.61 -23.91 -13.01
CA TYR A 215 26.40 -23.73 -14.25
C TYR A 215 27.13 -22.37 -14.37
N GLY A 216 26.99 -21.46 -13.40
CA GLY A 216 27.58 -20.11 -13.45
C GLY A 216 29.02 -19.99 -12.96
N GLU A 217 29.57 -20.98 -12.24
CA GLU A 217 30.91 -20.90 -11.64
C GLU A 217 32.04 -21.52 -12.49
N GLU A 218 31.73 -22.46 -13.40
CA GLU A 218 32.77 -23.16 -14.18
C GLU A 218 33.33 -22.35 -15.36
N HIS A 219 32.64 -21.30 -15.81
CA HIS A 219 33.09 -20.44 -16.93
C HIS A 219 33.75 -19.11 -16.50
N ARG A 220 34.06 -18.93 -15.21
CA ARG A 220 34.75 -17.72 -14.69
C ARG A 220 36.17 -17.99 -14.16
N ARG A 221 36.79 -19.11 -14.52
CA ARG A 221 38.22 -19.37 -14.24
C ARG A 221 39.07 -19.26 -15.49
#